data_AF-A0A800AJK8-F1
#
_entry.id   AF-A0A800AJK8-F1
#
_cell.length_a   1.000
_cell.length_b   1.000
_cell.length_c   1.000
_cell.angle_alpha   90.00
_cell.angle_beta   90.00
_cell.angle_gamma   90.00
#
_symmetry.space_group_name_H-M   'P 1'
#
loop_
_entity.id
_entity.type
_entity.pdbx_description
1 polymer ?
#
loop_
_entity_poly.entity_id
_entity_poly.type
_entity_poly.pdbx_seq_one_letter_code
_entity_poly.pdbx_strand_id
1 'polypeptide(L)'
;MSFDKGTIKGDTVADVWGGNDGAIKGDPKEVDGKVEGCLEFDGDVDYVLVDSDKINIDYSEITMECWVNVASLDDSWNRIISLDDTAAGNNNVVSLYYDDDDNQHGFFIKADGTACNAATDMIQEDSPFQKST
;
A
#
# COMPACT_ATOMS: atom_id res chain seq x y z
N MET A 1 -3.76 8.91 5.37
CA MET A 1 -3.34 8.24 6.62
C MET A 1 -1.89 8.56 6.92
N SER A 2 -1.50 8.64 8.20
CA SER A 2 -0.10 8.87 8.61
C SER A 2 0.33 7.89 9.71
N PHE A 3 1.57 7.42 9.65
CA PHE A 3 2.23 6.60 10.68
C PHE A 3 3.18 7.43 11.57
N ASP A 4 3.01 8.75 11.62
CA ASP A 4 3.83 9.63 12.46
C ASP A 4 3.55 9.38 13.94
N LYS A 5 4.53 9.69 14.79
CA LYS A 5 4.34 9.59 16.24
C LYS A 5 3.12 10.38 16.72
N GLY A 6 2.17 9.68 17.34
CA GLY A 6 0.95 10.27 17.90
C GLY A 6 -0.28 10.27 16.99
N THR A 7 -0.16 9.85 15.73
CA THR A 7 -1.31 9.53 14.87
C THR A 7 -1.84 8.12 15.09
N ILE A 8 -1.03 7.27 15.74
CA ILE A 8 -1.39 5.91 16.16
C ILE A 8 -1.90 5.94 17.61
N LYS A 9 -3.09 5.41 17.86
CA LYS A 9 -3.74 5.36 19.18
C LYS A 9 -4.43 4.01 19.40
N GLY A 10 -3.79 3.13 20.17
CA GLY A 10 -4.21 1.74 20.25
C GLY A 10 -4.16 1.12 18.86
N ASP A 11 -5.23 0.42 18.48
CA ASP A 11 -5.29 -0.26 17.17
C ASP A 11 -5.82 0.65 16.06
N THR A 12 -5.73 1.98 16.20
CA THR A 12 -6.24 2.94 15.21
C THR A 12 -5.12 3.82 14.70
N VAL A 13 -5.02 3.93 13.37
CA VAL A 13 -4.16 4.87 12.67
C VAL A 13 -5.00 6.00 12.09
N ALA A 14 -4.72 7.23 12.48
CA ALA A 14 -5.48 8.37 12.01
C ALA A 14 -5.19 8.72 10.53
N ASP A 15 -6.25 9.02 9.79
CA ASP A 15 -6.19 9.74 8.54
C ASP A 15 -6.37 11.24 8.77
N VAL A 16 -5.24 11.95 8.80
CA VAL A 16 -5.17 13.37 9.14
C VAL A 16 -5.83 14.30 8.11
N TRP A 17 -6.25 13.79 6.94
CA TRP A 17 -6.84 14.58 5.86
C TRP A 17 -8.31 14.26 5.58
N GLY A 18 -8.67 12.98 5.45
CA GLY A 18 -9.96 12.55 4.89
C GLY A 18 -10.89 11.82 5.85
N GLY A 19 -10.44 11.46 7.06
CA GLY A 19 -11.23 10.72 8.04
C GLY A 19 -11.35 9.22 7.76
N ASN A 20 -10.54 8.70 6.83
CA ASN A 20 -10.45 7.27 6.51
C ASN A 20 -9.48 6.56 7.46
N ASP A 21 -9.72 6.67 8.76
CA ASP A 21 -8.89 6.05 9.81
C ASP A 21 -8.80 4.53 9.59
N GLY A 22 -7.60 3.99 9.81
CA GLY A 22 -7.27 2.59 9.65
C GLY A 22 -7.32 1.85 10.97
N ALA A 23 -7.68 0.58 10.92
CA ALA A 23 -7.59 -0.35 12.03
C ALA A 23 -6.35 -1.23 11.85
N ILE A 24 -5.46 -1.22 12.84
CA ILE A 24 -4.33 -2.15 12.92
C ILE A 24 -4.88 -3.56 13.15
N LYS A 25 -4.33 -4.52 12.42
CA LYS A 25 -4.50 -5.96 12.61
C LYS A 25 -3.11 -6.56 12.82
N GLY A 26 -3.03 -7.54 13.72
CA GLY A 26 -1.75 -8.09 14.18
C GLY A 26 -1.15 -7.24 15.30
N ASP A 27 0.17 -7.21 15.36
CA ASP A 27 0.96 -6.48 16.36
C ASP A 27 2.18 -5.75 15.76
N PRO A 28 2.00 -4.96 14.68
CA PRO A 28 3.09 -4.20 14.08
C PRO A 28 3.64 -3.17 15.08
N LYS A 29 4.94 -2.90 14.98
CA LYS A 29 5.65 -2.04 15.94
C LYS A 29 5.84 -0.64 15.40
N GLU A 30 5.59 0.36 16.24
CA GLU A 30 6.01 1.73 15.96
C GLU A 30 7.55 1.85 16.05
N VAL A 31 8.19 2.23 14.94
CA VAL A 31 9.64 2.41 14.83
C VAL A 31 9.97 3.78 14.21
N ASP A 32 11.24 4.19 14.31
CA ASP A 32 11.71 5.39 13.61
C ASP A 32 11.79 5.12 12.10
N GLY A 33 11.01 5.88 11.31
CA GLY A 33 10.92 5.75 9.87
C GLY A 33 11.74 6.76 9.08
N LYS A 34 11.51 6.78 7.76
CA LYS A 34 12.10 7.78 6.86
C LYS A 34 11.60 9.20 7.15
N VAL A 35 10.34 9.33 7.54
CA VAL A 35 9.66 10.60 7.86
C VAL A 35 8.79 10.38 9.10
N GLU A 36 9.15 11.04 10.21
CA GLU A 36 8.38 11.19 11.47
C GLU A 36 7.73 9.96 12.14
N GLY A 37 7.93 8.75 11.61
CA GLY A 37 7.46 7.48 12.17
C GLY A 37 7.34 6.39 11.10
N CYS A 38 7.09 5.16 11.53
CA CYS A 38 6.81 4.01 10.66
C CYS A 38 6.15 2.89 11.48
N LEU A 39 5.39 2.03 10.80
CA LEU A 39 5.04 0.71 11.31
C LEU A 39 5.99 -0.33 10.70
N GLU A 40 6.60 -1.14 11.56
CA GLU A 40 7.33 -2.36 11.19
C GLU A 40 6.34 -3.52 11.17
N PHE A 41 6.18 -4.14 10.00
CA PHE A 41 5.35 -5.32 9.77
C PHE A 41 6.27 -6.54 9.76
N ASP A 42 6.03 -7.53 10.61
CA ASP A 42 6.98 -8.63 10.84
C ASP A 42 6.80 -9.84 9.89
N GLY A 43 5.79 -9.78 9.03
CA GLY A 43 5.47 -10.84 8.07
C GLY A 43 4.46 -11.88 8.56
N ASP A 44 3.95 -11.76 9.80
CA ASP A 44 2.78 -12.51 10.27
C ASP A 44 1.47 -11.77 9.90
N VAL A 45 0.45 -11.77 10.76
CA VAL A 45 -0.90 -11.23 10.45
C VAL A 45 -0.95 -9.70 10.63
N ASP A 46 0.02 -8.98 10.09
CA ASP A 46 0.18 -7.53 10.27
C ASP A 46 -0.32 -6.74 9.05
N TYR A 47 -1.32 -5.87 9.25
CA TYR A 47 -1.75 -4.90 8.24
C TYR A 47 -2.59 -3.77 8.85
N VAL A 48 -2.75 -2.68 8.10
CA VAL A 48 -3.70 -1.61 8.44
C VAL A 48 -4.88 -1.68 7.48
N LEU A 49 -6.07 -1.92 8.01
CA LEU A 49 -7.31 -2.03 7.26
C LEU A 49 -8.09 -0.71 7.32
N VAL A 50 -8.39 -0.14 6.17
CA VAL A 50 -9.43 0.89 6.04
C VAL A 50 -10.71 0.18 5.59
N ASP A 51 -11.82 0.48 6.25
CA ASP A 51 -13.11 -0.13 5.91
C ASP A 51 -13.55 0.26 4.49
N SER A 52 -14.05 -0.71 3.72
CA SER A 52 -14.34 -0.52 2.29
C SER A 52 -15.52 0.40 2.07
N ASP A 53 -16.44 0.50 3.02
CA ASP A 53 -17.56 1.44 3.00
C ASP A 53 -17.13 2.92 3.07
N LYS A 54 -15.91 3.18 3.56
CA LYS A 54 -15.33 4.53 3.65
C LYS A 54 -14.55 4.94 2.41
N ILE A 55 -14.08 3.99 1.61
CA ILE A 55 -13.31 4.27 0.40
C ILE A 55 -14.23 4.21 -0.82
N ASN A 56 -14.65 5.39 -1.30
CA ASN A 56 -15.31 5.50 -2.60
C ASN A 56 -14.24 5.53 -3.72
N ILE A 57 -13.94 4.37 -4.30
CA ILE A 57 -12.91 4.26 -5.34
C ILE A 57 -13.49 4.63 -6.71
N ASP A 58 -12.95 5.67 -7.32
CA ASP A 58 -13.09 5.92 -8.75
C ASP A 58 -11.90 5.28 -9.47
N TYR A 59 -12.15 4.22 -10.24
CA TYR A 59 -11.10 3.49 -10.94
C TYR A 59 -10.63 4.18 -12.24
N SER A 60 -11.19 5.34 -12.61
CA SER A 60 -10.76 6.10 -13.79
C SER A 60 -9.46 6.86 -13.59
N GLU A 61 -9.17 7.29 -12.36
CA GLU A 61 -7.95 8.03 -12.00
C GLU A 61 -7.51 7.63 -10.58
N ILE A 62 -6.31 7.08 -10.43
CA ILE A 62 -5.77 6.67 -9.12
C ILE A 62 -4.31 7.08 -9.01
N THR A 63 -3.93 7.56 -7.82
CA THR A 63 -2.54 7.71 -7.39
C THR A 63 -2.35 6.95 -6.08
N MET A 64 -1.27 6.18 -5.98
CA MET A 64 -0.84 5.54 -4.74
C MET A 64 0.62 5.93 -4.47
N GLU A 65 0.91 6.32 -3.25
CA GLU A 65 2.26 6.72 -2.83
C GLU A 65 2.54 6.28 -1.39
N CYS A 66 3.77 5.84 -1.12
CA CYS A 66 4.25 5.53 0.21
C CYS A 66 5.78 5.50 0.28
N TRP A 67 6.32 5.64 1.48
CA TRP A 67 7.69 5.20 1.80
C TRP A 67 7.62 3.79 2.35
N VAL A 68 8.41 2.87 1.80
CA VAL A 68 8.49 1.48 2.24
C VAL A 68 9.94 1.03 2.29
N ASN A 69 10.29 0.21 3.28
CA ASN A 69 11.55 -0.53 3.33
C ASN A 69 11.22 -2.01 3.46
N VAL A 70 11.54 -2.79 2.43
CA VAL A 70 11.27 -4.23 2.42
C VAL A 70 12.47 -4.97 3.02
N ALA A 71 12.25 -5.60 4.18
CA ALA A 71 13.29 -6.33 4.90
C ALA A 71 13.46 -7.77 4.40
N SER A 72 12.36 -8.41 4.01
CA SER A 72 12.31 -9.76 3.46
C SER A 72 11.09 -9.93 2.56
N LEU A 73 11.17 -10.89 1.64
CA LEU A 73 10.08 -11.33 0.78
C LEU A 73 9.83 -12.82 1.02
N ASP A 74 8.58 -13.24 0.88
CA ASP A 74 8.20 -14.65 0.74
C ASP A 74 7.78 -14.96 -0.71
N ASP A 75 7.73 -16.26 -1.06
CA ASP A 75 7.31 -16.84 -2.36
C ASP A 75 5.80 -16.66 -2.58
N SER A 76 5.36 -15.41 -2.53
CA SER A 76 3.97 -14.98 -2.55
C SER A 76 3.78 -13.51 -2.93
N TRP A 77 2.50 -13.09 -2.95
CA TRP A 77 2.13 -11.72 -3.26
C TRP A 77 2.36 -10.79 -2.06
N ASN A 78 3.52 -10.12 -2.05
CA ASN A 78 3.92 -9.17 -1.02
C ASN A 78 3.26 -7.79 -1.25
N ARG A 79 2.03 -7.61 -0.78
CA ARG A 79 1.25 -6.37 -0.98
C ARG A 79 1.72 -5.25 -0.05
N ILE A 80 1.96 -4.06 -0.60
CA ILE A 80 2.27 -2.84 0.18
C ILE A 80 1.01 -2.02 0.41
N ILE A 81 0.29 -1.72 -0.68
CA ILE A 81 -1.04 -1.08 -0.64
C ILE A 81 -1.92 -1.90 -1.56
N SER A 82 -3.11 -2.28 -1.08
CA SER A 82 -4.06 -3.03 -1.90
C SER A 82 -5.46 -2.50 -1.67
N LEU A 83 -6.08 -2.05 -2.76
CA LEU A 83 -7.50 -1.77 -2.86
C LEU A 83 -8.13 -2.98 -3.56
N ASP A 84 -8.53 -3.96 -2.76
CA ASP A 84 -9.12 -5.20 -3.22
C ASP A 84 -10.57 -5.25 -2.72
N ASP A 85 -11.55 -5.11 -3.62
CA ASP A 85 -12.95 -5.30 -3.27
C ASP A 85 -13.28 -6.79 -3.36
N THR A 86 -13.10 -7.50 -2.26
CA THR A 86 -13.38 -8.94 -2.15
C THR A 86 -14.88 -9.28 -2.19
N ALA A 87 -15.77 -8.29 -2.34
CA ALA A 87 -17.20 -8.55 -2.51
C ALA A 87 -17.46 -9.38 -3.77
N ALA A 88 -18.20 -10.48 -3.60
CA ALA A 88 -18.49 -11.42 -4.67
C ALA A 88 -19.09 -10.73 -5.90
N GLY A 89 -18.29 -10.54 -6.96
CA GLY A 89 -18.70 -9.95 -8.22
C GLY A 89 -17.96 -8.67 -8.62
N ASN A 90 -17.25 -8.01 -7.69
CA ASN A 90 -16.30 -6.96 -8.04
C ASN A 90 -14.92 -7.61 -8.24
N ASN A 91 -14.30 -7.33 -9.38
CA ASN A 91 -13.00 -7.88 -9.77
C ASN A 91 -11.94 -6.79 -9.86
N ASN A 92 -12.24 -5.61 -9.34
CA ASN A 92 -11.38 -4.45 -9.45
C ASN A 92 -10.33 -4.49 -8.34
N VAL A 93 -9.07 -4.44 -8.75
CA VAL A 93 -7.91 -4.53 -7.87
C VAL A 93 -6.94 -3.45 -8.26
N VAL A 94 -6.48 -2.68 -7.29
CA VAL A 94 -5.44 -1.69 -7.49
C VAL A 94 -4.41 -1.87 -6.39
N SER A 95 -3.22 -2.31 -6.75
CA SER A 95 -2.20 -2.74 -5.79
C SER A 95 -0.80 -2.24 -6.14
N LEU A 96 -0.10 -1.73 -5.13
CA LEU A 96 1.36 -1.65 -5.09
C LEU A 96 1.87 -2.90 -4.38
N TYR A 97 2.74 -3.65 -5.03
CA TYR A 97 3.26 -4.91 -4.49
C TYR A 97 4.72 -5.12 -4.88
N TYR A 98 5.38 -6.00 -4.13
CA TYR A 98 6.64 -6.60 -4.52
C TYR A 98 6.35 -8.02 -5.02
N ASP A 99 6.96 -8.37 -6.13
CA ASP A 99 6.94 -9.71 -6.70
C ASP A 99 8.30 -10.33 -6.46
N ASP A 100 8.33 -11.43 -5.72
CA ASP A 100 9.57 -12.05 -5.27
C ASP A 100 10.10 -13.06 -6.31
N ASP A 101 9.21 -13.72 -7.05
CA ASP A 101 9.50 -14.59 -8.21
C ASP A 101 10.40 -13.85 -9.24
N ASP A 102 10.11 -12.56 -9.40
CA ASP A 102 10.70 -11.70 -10.41
C ASP A 102 11.65 -10.65 -9.82
N ASN A 103 11.75 -10.57 -8.48
CA ASN A 103 12.52 -9.61 -7.70
C ASN A 103 12.27 -8.15 -8.12
N GLN A 104 10.99 -7.80 -8.29
CA GLN A 104 10.51 -6.57 -8.93
C GLN A 104 9.46 -5.83 -8.09
N HIS A 105 9.36 -4.51 -8.30
CA HIS A 105 8.25 -3.70 -7.79
C HIS A 105 7.19 -3.59 -8.86
N GLY A 106 5.96 -3.96 -8.52
CA GLY A 106 4.82 -3.93 -9.42
C GLY A 106 3.79 -2.88 -9.02
N PHE A 107 3.15 -2.29 -10.02
CA PHE A 107 1.90 -1.55 -9.88
C PHE A 107 0.85 -2.22 -10.76
N PHE A 108 -0.14 -2.84 -10.13
CA PHE A 108 -1.18 -3.59 -10.81
C PHE A 108 -2.52 -2.86 -10.70
N ILE A 109 -3.19 -2.67 -11.84
CA ILE A 109 -4.57 -2.20 -11.91
C ILE A 109 -5.39 -3.19 -12.71
N LYS A 110 -6.54 -3.56 -12.19
CA LYS A 110 -7.63 -4.22 -12.88
C LYS A 110 -8.90 -3.46 -12.56
N ALA A 111 -9.58 -2.94 -13.58
CA ALA A 111 -10.83 -2.20 -13.43
C ALA A 111 -11.80 -2.57 -14.56
N ASP A 112 -13.05 -2.86 -14.20
CA ASP A 112 -14.25 -3.06 -15.04
C ASP A 112 -14.00 -3.65 -16.43
N GLY A 113 -14.00 -4.99 -16.51
CA GLY A 113 -14.24 -5.77 -17.74
C GLY A 113 -13.31 -5.55 -18.93
N THR A 114 -12.35 -4.64 -18.80
CA THR A 114 -11.43 -4.23 -19.86
C THR A 114 -10.06 -4.70 -19.43
N ALA A 115 -9.36 -5.43 -20.31
CA ALA A 115 -7.99 -5.81 -20.05
C ALA A 115 -7.16 -4.54 -19.83
N CYS A 116 -6.75 -4.29 -18.59
CA CYS A 116 -5.70 -3.32 -18.32
C CYS A 116 -4.42 -3.97 -18.85
N ASN A 117 -3.76 -3.31 -19.81
CA ASN A 117 -2.39 -3.67 -20.10
C ASN A 117 -1.60 -3.21 -18.88
N ALA A 118 -1.09 -4.17 -18.09
CA ALA A 118 -0.08 -3.86 -17.10
C ALA A 118 1.02 -3.01 -17.76
N ALA A 119 1.65 -2.12 -16.99
CA ALA A 119 2.79 -1.36 -17.49
C ALA A 119 3.79 -2.35 -18.11
N THR A 120 4.00 -2.27 -19.42
CA THR A 120 5.00 -3.09 -20.11
C THR A 120 6.40 -2.55 -19.92
N ASP A 121 6.49 -1.28 -19.56
CA ASP A 121 7.74 -0.57 -19.34
C ASP A 121 8.09 -0.59 -17.86
N MET A 122 9.22 -1.22 -17.60
CA MET A 122 9.81 -1.39 -16.29
C MET A 122 10.63 -0.17 -15.91
N ILE A 123 10.48 0.33 -14.69
CA ILE A 123 11.50 1.21 -14.10
C ILE A 123 12.64 0.31 -13.64
N GLN A 124 13.66 0.15 -14.51
CA GLN A 124 14.80 -0.75 -14.24
C GLN A 124 15.83 -0.13 -13.29
N GLU A 125 15.77 1.18 -13.04
CA GLU A 125 16.68 1.90 -12.15
C GLU A 125 15.92 2.97 -11.38
N ASP A 126 16.39 3.30 -10.17
CA ASP A 126 15.87 4.41 -9.39
C ASP A 126 15.77 5.66 -10.25
N SER A 127 14.62 6.33 -10.22
CA SER A 127 14.51 7.65 -10.83
C SER A 127 15.53 8.57 -10.15
N PRO A 128 16.47 9.19 -10.91
CA PRO A 128 17.51 9.99 -10.31
C PRO A 128 16.86 11.16 -9.57
N PHE A 129 17.01 11.20 -8.25
CA PHE A 129 16.58 12.34 -7.44
C PHE A 129 17.38 13.58 -7.88
N GLN A 130 16.82 14.36 -8.79
CA GLN A 130 17.31 15.69 -9.07
C GLN A 130 16.87 16.58 -7.91
N LYS A 131 17.77 16.81 -6.97
CA LYS A 131 17.57 17.82 -5.92
C LYS A 131 17.38 19.17 -6.62
N SER A 132 16.20 19.76 -6.53
CA SER A 132 15.98 21.12 -7.00
C SER A 132 16.94 22.05 -6.25
N THR A 133 17.86 22.68 -6.98
CA THR A 133 18.72 23.76 -6.49
C THR A 133 17.94 25.05 -6.31
#